data_AF-A0A7S2KWK1-F1
#
_entry.id   AF-A0A7S2KWK1-F1
#
_cell.length_a   1.000
_cell.length_b   1.000
_cell.length_c   1.000
_cell.angle_alpha   90.00
_cell.angle_beta   90.00
_cell.angle_gamma   90.00
#
_symmetry.space_group_name_H-M   'P 1'
#
loop_
_entity.id
_entity.type
_entity.pdbx_description
1 polymer ?
#
loop_
_entity_poly.entity_id
_entity_poly.type
_entity_poly.pdbx_seq_one_letter_code
_entity_poly.pdbx_strand_id
1 'polypeptide(L)'
;RRLDGYQEAEVDYTWVANYSLKFQGCHTTPQWNEDADGEDDVKLTNLNLVRFRLCPSDTCATDSAYGCKSGYGDYVVSMDTYLNAYFESVQQDQEYNCEYAMNYECNCAEGGDDNYSEEMCQYDCYMNKGMEYCVENNPYAEEGAEEEEKQDI
;
A
#
# COMPACT_ATOMS: atom_id res chain seq x y z
N ARG A 1 7.94 28.56 -33.38
CA ARG A 1 9.16 27.70 -33.45
C ARG A 1 8.71 26.33 -32.99
N ARG A 2 8.80 25.32 -33.87
CA ARG A 2 8.21 23.98 -33.72
C ARG A 2 8.83 23.21 -32.55
N LEU A 3 8.02 22.41 -31.86
CA LEU A 3 8.41 21.46 -30.81
C LEU A 3 8.71 20.12 -31.50
N ASP A 4 9.96 19.94 -31.95
CA ASP A 4 10.46 18.65 -32.43
C ASP A 4 11.56 18.22 -31.45
N GLY A 5 11.30 17.18 -30.64
CA GLY A 5 12.33 16.52 -29.82
C GLY A 5 12.00 16.30 -28.33
N TYR A 6 10.90 15.62 -28.01
CA TYR A 6 10.81 14.92 -26.72
C TYR A 6 11.60 13.60 -26.84
N GLN A 7 12.88 13.63 -26.51
CA GLN A 7 13.54 12.44 -25.98
C GLN A 7 12.94 12.22 -24.60
N GLU A 8 12.38 11.04 -24.33
CA GLU A 8 12.12 10.58 -22.96
C GLU A 8 13.46 10.59 -22.22
N ALA A 9 13.79 11.72 -21.60
CA ALA A 9 14.88 11.79 -20.66
C ALA A 9 14.47 10.91 -19.49
N GLU A 10 15.14 9.76 -19.35
CA GLU A 10 15.02 8.89 -18.18
C GLU A 10 15.20 9.79 -16.94
N VAL A 11 14.14 9.88 -16.14
CA VAL A 11 14.16 10.74 -14.95
C VAL A 11 15.10 10.07 -13.94
N ASP A 12 16.24 10.70 -13.71
CA ASP A 12 17.19 10.24 -12.70
C ASP A 12 16.62 10.51 -11.30
N TYR A 13 16.27 9.45 -10.57
CA TYR A 13 15.77 9.50 -9.19
C TYR A 13 16.86 9.30 -8.13
N THR A 14 18.14 9.18 -8.52
CA THR A 14 19.24 8.94 -7.56
C THR A 14 19.38 10.05 -6.54
N TRP A 15 18.93 11.27 -6.85
CA TRP A 15 18.91 12.39 -5.91
C TRP A 15 18.07 12.11 -4.65
N VAL A 16 17.05 11.24 -4.75
CA VAL A 16 16.18 10.87 -3.61
C VAL A 16 16.89 9.92 -2.65
N ALA A 17 17.93 9.19 -3.09
CA ALA A 17 18.56 8.12 -2.32
C ALA A 17 19.19 8.59 -0.98
N ASN A 18 19.56 9.87 -0.89
CA ASN A 18 20.11 10.46 0.34
C ASN A 18 19.04 11.15 1.21
N TYR A 19 17.77 10.95 0.89
CA TYR A 19 16.63 11.51 1.61
C TYR A 19 15.76 10.40 2.19
N SER A 20 15.17 10.71 3.34
CA SER A 20 14.16 9.91 4.00
C SER A 20 12.81 10.62 3.93
N LEU A 21 11.77 9.85 3.66
CA LEU A 21 10.39 10.33 3.57
C LEU A 21 9.73 10.31 4.97
N LYS A 22 9.07 11.40 5.35
CA LYS A 22 8.29 11.49 6.59
C LYS A 22 6.88 11.97 6.29
N PHE A 23 5.88 11.17 6.64
CA PHE A 23 4.48 11.60 6.61
C PHE A 23 4.24 12.78 7.56
N GLN A 24 3.65 13.87 7.07
CA GLN A 24 3.36 15.07 7.85
C GLN A 24 1.88 15.19 8.23
N GLY A 25 0.99 14.58 7.46
CA GLY A 25 -0.45 14.61 7.72
C GLY A 25 -1.30 14.69 6.46
N CYS A 26 -2.60 14.58 6.68
CA CYS A 26 -3.64 14.73 5.67
C CYS A 26 -4.29 16.11 5.80
N HIS A 27 -4.64 16.71 4.68
CA HIS A 27 -5.28 18.02 4.61
C HIS A 27 -6.44 18.00 3.62
N THR A 28 -7.58 18.55 4.00
CA THR A 28 -8.73 18.75 3.12
C THR A 28 -8.91 20.24 2.89
N THR A 29 -8.92 20.67 1.63
CA THR A 29 -9.12 22.07 1.25
C THR A 29 -10.29 22.19 0.29
N PRO A 30 -11.29 23.06 0.55
CA PRO A 30 -12.36 23.31 -0.40
C PRO A 30 -11.81 24.03 -1.64
N GLN A 31 -12.17 23.56 -2.82
CA GLN A 31 -11.83 24.15 -4.11
C GLN A 31 -13.07 24.32 -4.99
N TRP A 32 -12.98 25.22 -5.95
CA TRP A 32 -14.02 25.36 -6.96
C TRP A 32 -14.04 24.11 -7.84
N ASN A 33 -15.23 23.60 -8.10
CA ASN A 33 -15.41 22.53 -9.05
C ASN A 33 -15.30 23.11 -10.47
N GLU A 34 -14.20 22.83 -11.17
CA GLU A 34 -13.98 23.30 -12.55
C GLU A 34 -14.95 22.66 -13.55
N ASP A 35 -15.55 21.52 -13.19
CA ASP A 35 -16.51 20.78 -14.02
C ASP A 35 -17.98 21.20 -13.78
N ALA A 36 -18.22 22.20 -12.92
CA ALA A 36 -19.57 22.71 -12.63
C ALA A 36 -19.99 23.78 -13.65
N ASP A 37 -20.67 23.35 -14.72
CA ASP A 37 -21.16 24.22 -15.80
C ASP A 37 -22.66 24.57 -15.67
N GLY A 38 -23.42 23.83 -14.86
CA GLY A 38 -24.85 24.00 -14.63
C GLY A 38 -25.22 24.69 -13.31
N GLU A 39 -26.46 25.22 -13.23
CA GLU A 39 -26.96 25.83 -11.98
C GLU A 39 -27.16 24.82 -10.84
N ASP A 40 -27.41 23.55 -11.19
CA ASP A 40 -27.61 22.45 -10.23
C ASP A 40 -26.29 21.76 -9.83
N ASP A 41 -25.16 22.12 -10.44
CA ASP A 41 -23.88 21.48 -10.18
C ASP A 41 -23.28 21.90 -8.84
N VAL A 42 -22.59 20.95 -8.19
CA VAL A 42 -21.86 21.20 -6.96
C VAL A 42 -20.67 22.11 -7.26
N LYS A 43 -20.80 23.39 -6.90
CA LYS A 43 -19.78 24.43 -7.19
C LYS A 43 -18.52 24.34 -6.32
N LEU A 44 -18.61 23.66 -5.18
CA LEU A 44 -17.52 23.52 -4.22
C LEU A 44 -17.24 22.04 -3.98
N THR A 45 -16.03 21.60 -4.28
CA THR A 45 -15.57 20.23 -4.01
C THR A 45 -14.40 20.24 -3.03
N ASN A 46 -14.14 19.11 -2.37
CA ASN A 46 -13.04 18.97 -1.43
C ASN A 46 -11.83 18.35 -2.11
N LEU A 47 -10.69 19.02 -2.05
CA LEU A 47 -9.40 18.46 -2.42
C LEU A 47 -8.77 17.80 -1.20
N ASN A 48 -8.64 16.48 -1.24
CA ASN A 48 -7.95 15.71 -0.19
C ASN A 48 -6.49 15.51 -0.58
N LEU A 49 -5.59 15.94 0.30
CA LEU A 49 -4.15 16.00 0.08
C LEU A 49 -3.40 15.31 1.20
N VAL A 50 -2.28 14.69 0.85
CA VAL A 50 -1.32 14.13 1.80
C VAL A 50 0.01 14.85 1.64
N ARG A 51 0.56 15.30 2.77
CA ARG A 51 1.84 15.99 2.80
C ARG A 51 2.94 15.06 3.31
N PHE A 52 4.01 14.99 2.53
CA PHE A 52 5.26 14.35 2.91
C PHE A 52 6.36 15.37 3.04
N ARG A 53 7.31 15.07 3.91
CA ARG A 53 8.55 15.80 4.05
C ARG A 53 9.71 14.91 3.66
N LEU A 54 10.50 15.34 2.70
CA LEU A 54 11.79 14.76 2.38
C LEU A 54 12.85 15.45 3.24
N CYS A 55 13.54 14.67 4.06
CA CYS A 55 14.62 15.11 4.93
C CYS A 55 15.93 14.43 4.53
N PRO A 56 17.08 15.09 4.60
CA PRO A 56 18.36 14.41 4.44
C PRO A 56 18.47 13.26 5.44
N SER A 57 18.82 12.06 4.97
CA SER A 57 18.75 10.84 5.78
C SER A 57 19.67 10.87 7.01
N ASP A 58 20.79 11.57 6.93
CA ASP A 58 21.74 11.77 8.04
C ASP A 58 21.22 12.66 9.17
N THR A 59 20.17 13.45 8.92
CA THR A 59 19.57 14.39 9.88
C THR A 59 18.08 14.14 10.13
N CYS A 60 17.51 13.09 9.54
CA CYS A 60 16.10 12.73 9.70
C CYS A 60 15.88 11.98 11.02
N ALA A 61 15.33 12.67 12.02
CA ALA A 61 15.04 12.10 13.32
C ALA A 61 13.77 11.24 13.29
N THR A 62 13.87 9.99 13.75
CA THR A 62 12.75 9.03 13.83
C THR A 62 11.71 9.43 14.88
N ASP A 63 12.16 9.98 16.01
CA ASP A 63 11.33 10.40 17.14
C ASP A 63 10.62 11.75 16.92
N SER A 64 11.01 12.50 15.87
CA SER A 64 10.37 13.75 15.51
C SER A 64 9.24 13.53 14.50
N ALA A 65 8.06 14.11 14.76
CA ALA A 65 6.97 14.19 13.79
C ALA A 65 7.39 14.90 12.48
N TYR A 66 8.33 15.85 12.56
CA TYR A 66 8.81 16.62 11.42
C TYR A 66 10.03 15.98 10.72
N GLY A 67 10.67 14.97 11.30
CA GLY A 67 11.93 14.40 10.80
C GLY A 67 13.12 15.34 11.00
N CYS A 68 13.17 16.46 10.28
CA CYS A 68 14.26 17.43 10.31
C CYS A 68 13.72 18.88 10.28
N LYS A 69 14.56 19.83 10.70
CA LYS A 69 14.19 21.26 10.85
C LYS A 69 14.68 22.15 9.72
N SER A 70 15.58 21.68 8.86
CA SER A 70 16.19 22.44 7.78
C SER A 70 16.63 21.51 6.65
N GLY A 71 16.82 22.04 5.44
CA GLY A 71 17.24 21.25 4.29
C GLY A 71 16.16 20.27 3.78
N TYR A 72 14.91 20.46 4.23
CA TYR A 72 13.79 19.64 3.83
C TYR A 72 13.03 20.23 2.63
N GLY A 73 12.38 19.34 1.88
CA GLY A 73 11.34 19.69 0.91
C GLY A 73 10.01 19.11 1.35
N ASP A 74 8.95 19.91 1.33
CA ASP A 74 7.58 19.44 1.54
C ASP A 74 6.91 19.18 0.19
N TYR A 75 6.35 18.00 0.03
CA TYR A 75 5.70 17.53 -1.19
C TYR A 75 4.27 17.14 -0.84
N VAL A 76 3.38 17.39 -1.78
CA VAL A 76 1.95 17.13 -1.60
C VAL A 76 1.47 16.30 -2.77
N VAL A 77 0.74 15.23 -2.44
CA VAL A 77 0.08 14.34 -3.40
C VAL A 77 -1.42 14.30 -3.08
N SER A 78 -2.23 13.89 -4.04
CA SER A 78 -3.65 13.60 -3.74
C SER A 78 -3.74 12.41 -2.79
N MET A 79 -4.81 12.39 -1.99
CA MET A 79 -5.11 11.26 -1.11
C MET A 79 -5.25 9.96 -1.91
N ASP A 80 -5.91 10.00 -3.08
CA ASP A 80 -6.11 8.83 -3.93
C ASP A 80 -4.78 8.21 -4.38
N THR A 81 -3.81 9.04 -4.80
CA THR A 81 -2.47 8.57 -5.16
C THR A 81 -1.76 7.93 -3.97
N TYR A 82 -1.88 8.53 -2.78
CA TYR A 82 -1.28 7.96 -1.58
C TYR A 82 -1.91 6.61 -1.20
N LEU A 83 -3.24 6.52 -1.19
CA LEU A 83 -3.95 5.30 -0.80
C LEU A 83 -3.68 4.16 -1.77
N ASN A 84 -3.65 4.41 -3.08
CA ASN A 84 -3.31 3.39 -4.07
C ASN A 84 -1.89 2.85 -3.85
N ALA A 85 -0.90 3.73 -3.69
CA ALA A 85 0.47 3.30 -3.42
C ALA A 85 0.62 2.59 -2.07
N TYR A 86 -0.14 3.01 -1.05
CA TYR A 86 -0.15 2.36 0.26
C TYR A 86 -0.73 0.95 0.18
N PHE A 87 -1.88 0.77 -0.49
CA PHE A 87 -2.49 -0.55 -0.66
C PHE A 87 -1.61 -1.49 -1.49
N GLU A 88 -0.98 -1.00 -2.56
CA GLU A 88 -0.01 -1.78 -3.33
C GLU A 88 1.18 -2.24 -2.46
N SER A 89 1.71 -1.37 -1.61
CA SER A 89 2.80 -1.73 -0.68
C SER A 89 2.36 -2.76 0.35
N VAL A 90 1.17 -2.59 0.94
CA VAL A 90 0.62 -3.54 1.91
C VAL A 90 0.41 -4.91 1.27
N GLN A 91 -0.12 -4.94 0.04
CA GLN A 91 -0.33 -6.19 -0.70
C GLN A 91 1.01 -6.90 -0.97
N GLN A 92 2.03 -6.17 -1.41
CA GLN A 92 3.37 -6.76 -1.65
C GLN A 92 3.99 -7.30 -0.36
N ASP A 93 3.87 -6.58 0.75
CA ASP A 93 4.36 -7.04 2.06
C ASP A 93 3.61 -8.31 2.50
N GLN A 94 2.29 -8.36 2.30
CA GLN A 94 1.47 -9.54 2.58
C GLN A 94 1.91 -10.73 1.73
N GLU A 95 2.01 -10.58 0.40
CA GLU A 95 2.46 -11.63 -0.52
C GLU A 95 3.85 -12.17 -0.12
N TYR A 96 4.79 -11.27 0.17
CA TYR A 96 6.13 -11.65 0.66
C TYR A 96 6.05 -12.46 1.96
N ASN A 97 5.23 -12.02 2.92
CA ASN A 97 5.07 -12.73 4.19
C ASN A 97 4.46 -14.12 3.98
N CYS A 98 3.47 -14.26 3.10
CA CYS A 98 2.88 -15.55 2.73
C CYS A 98 3.94 -16.50 2.16
N GLU A 99 4.69 -16.04 1.16
CA GLU A 99 5.78 -16.81 0.56
C GLU A 99 6.86 -17.19 1.57
N TYR A 100 7.24 -16.27 2.45
CA TYR A 100 8.24 -16.52 3.48
C TYR A 100 7.76 -17.57 4.48
N ALA A 101 6.53 -17.44 4.99
CA ALA A 101 5.94 -18.41 5.90
C ALA A 101 5.89 -19.80 5.25
N MET A 102 5.47 -19.88 3.99
CA MET A 102 5.41 -21.14 3.25
C MET A 102 6.77 -21.81 3.09
N ASN A 103 7.79 -21.06 2.70
CA ASN A 103 9.09 -21.63 2.37
C ASN A 103 9.93 -22.00 3.60
N TYR A 104 9.72 -21.32 4.73
CA TYR A 104 10.61 -21.42 5.89
C TYR A 104 9.93 -21.85 7.18
N GLU A 105 8.61 -21.73 7.29
CA GLU A 105 7.89 -21.95 8.54
C GLU A 105 6.84 -23.06 8.44
N CYS A 106 6.20 -23.21 7.28
CA CYS A 106 5.21 -24.25 7.01
C CYS A 106 5.89 -25.50 6.48
N ASN A 107 6.00 -26.54 7.31
CA ASN A 107 6.59 -27.82 6.91
C ASN A 107 5.55 -28.73 6.24
N CYS A 108 5.03 -28.30 5.09
CA CYS A 108 4.03 -29.03 4.30
C CYS A 108 4.69 -29.93 3.23
N ALA A 109 5.87 -30.49 3.53
CA ALA A 109 6.46 -31.51 2.67
C ALA A 109 5.70 -32.83 2.82
N GLU A 110 5.52 -33.57 1.71
CA GLU A 110 4.77 -34.84 1.63
C GLU A 110 5.05 -35.75 2.84
N GLY A 111 4.09 -35.81 3.76
CA GLY A 111 4.01 -36.93 4.70
C GLY A 111 3.58 -38.15 3.89
N GLY A 112 4.26 -39.28 4.03
CA GLY A 112 3.92 -40.53 3.33
C GLY A 112 2.60 -41.18 3.76
N ASP A 113 1.59 -40.36 4.09
CA ASP A 113 0.24 -40.72 4.50
C ASP A 113 -0.72 -40.46 3.33
N ASP A 114 -1.51 -41.46 2.99
CA ASP A 114 -2.48 -41.50 1.90
C ASP A 114 -3.65 -40.51 2.08
N ASN A 115 -3.77 -39.84 3.24
CA ASN A 115 -4.75 -38.80 3.52
C ASN A 115 -4.14 -37.38 3.63
N TYR A 116 -2.89 -37.19 3.18
CA TYR A 116 -2.21 -35.89 3.18
C TYR A 116 -2.74 -34.97 2.07
N SER A 117 -3.21 -33.78 2.45
CA SER A 117 -3.49 -32.67 1.52
C SER A 117 -2.55 -31.51 1.83
N GLU A 118 -1.74 -31.14 0.83
CA GLU A 118 -0.86 -29.98 0.93
C GLU A 118 -1.67 -28.70 1.19
N GLU A 119 -2.81 -28.54 0.52
CA GLU A 119 -3.70 -27.37 0.66
C GLU A 119 -4.26 -27.22 2.08
N MET A 120 -4.65 -28.33 2.72
CA MET A 120 -5.11 -28.31 4.12
C MET A 120 -3.98 -27.95 5.09
N CYS A 121 -2.78 -28.48 4.86
CA CYS A 121 -1.59 -28.15 5.66
C CYS A 121 -1.24 -26.65 5.55
N GLN A 122 -1.29 -26.09 4.34
CA GLN A 122 -1.04 -24.68 4.08
C GLN A 122 -2.05 -23.79 4.79
N TYR A 123 -3.34 -24.09 4.63
CA TYR A 123 -4.42 -23.40 5.31
C TYR A 123 -4.22 -23.40 6.84
N ASP A 124 -4.00 -24.57 7.44
CA ASP A 124 -3.81 -24.68 8.88
C ASP A 124 -2.57 -23.90 9.35
N CYS A 125 -1.49 -23.90 8.57
CA CYS A 125 -0.29 -23.14 8.90
C CYS A 125 -0.58 -21.63 8.97
N TYR A 126 -1.24 -21.07 7.95
CA TYR A 126 -1.60 -19.66 7.91
C TYR A 126 -2.59 -19.26 9.01
N MET A 127 -3.64 -20.06 9.22
CA MET A 127 -4.64 -19.79 10.26
C MET A 127 -4.02 -19.81 11.66
N ASN A 128 -3.11 -20.74 11.95
CA ASN A 128 -2.40 -20.78 13.23
C ASN A 128 -1.46 -19.58 13.46
N LYS A 129 -1.09 -18.87 12.40
CA LYS A 129 -0.22 -17.69 12.45
C LYS A 129 -0.99 -16.36 12.39
N GLY A 130 -2.32 -16.39 12.26
CA GLY A 130 -3.12 -15.17 12.03
C GLY A 130 -2.78 -14.51 10.69
N MET A 131 -2.48 -15.33 9.68
CA MET A 131 -2.18 -14.90 8.32
C MET A 131 -3.37 -15.22 7.41
N GLU A 132 -4.59 -14.88 7.84
CA GLU A 132 -5.81 -15.17 7.07
C GLU A 132 -5.78 -14.51 5.69
N TYR A 133 -5.06 -13.40 5.55
CA TYR A 133 -4.84 -12.71 4.27
C TYR A 133 -4.05 -13.52 3.24
N CYS A 134 -3.41 -14.63 3.63
CA CYS A 134 -2.72 -15.56 2.73
C CYS A 134 -3.63 -16.67 2.21
N VAL A 135 -4.87 -16.75 2.69
CA VAL A 135 -5.82 -17.81 2.37
C VAL A 135 -6.88 -17.29 1.41
N GLU A 136 -6.93 -17.86 0.20
CA GLU A 136 -7.95 -17.50 -0.79
C GLU A 136 -9.29 -18.20 -0.52
N ASN A 137 -9.26 -19.44 -0.05
CA ASN A 137 -10.45 -20.25 0.21
C ASN A 137 -10.20 -21.19 1.41
N ASN A 138 -11.26 -21.53 2.14
CA ASN A 138 -11.17 -22.56 3.17
C ASN A 138 -11.32 -23.98 2.57
N PRO A 139 -10.27 -24.83 2.55
CA PRO A 139 -10.34 -26.17 1.99
C PRO A 139 -11.20 -27.15 2.83
N TYR A 140 -11.61 -26.73 4.03
CA TYR A 140 -12.57 -27.47 4.87
C TYR A 140 -14.02 -27.04 4.66
N ALA A 141 -14.28 -26.01 3.84
CA ALA A 141 -15.63 -25.60 3.52
C ALA A 141 -16.31 -26.66 2.63
N GLU A 142 -17.47 -27.17 3.06
CA GLU A 142 -18.30 -27.99 2.18
C GLU A 142 -18.91 -27.11 1.08
N GLU A 143 -18.98 -27.62 -0.17
CA GLU A 143 -19.58 -26.91 -1.31
C GLU A 143 -20.97 -26.36 -0.94
N GLY A 144 -21.09 -25.05 -0.75
CA GLY A 144 -22.34 -24.36 -0.41
C GLY A 144 -22.41 -23.68 0.96
N ALA A 145 -21.33 -23.63 1.75
CA ALA A 145 -21.24 -22.76 2.92
C ALA A 145 -20.89 -21.32 2.48
N GLU A 146 -21.81 -20.38 2.68
CA GLU A 146 -21.57 -18.95 2.42
C GLU A 146 -20.51 -18.41 3.40
N GLU A 147 -19.40 -17.87 2.87
CA GLU A 147 -18.40 -17.17 3.67
C GLU A 147 -18.96 -15.81 4.09
N GLU A 148 -19.10 -15.57 5.41
CA GLU A 148 -19.41 -14.26 5.94
C GLU A 148 -18.19 -13.33 5.70
N GLU A 149 -18.26 -12.47 4.67
CA GLU A 149 -17.33 -11.36 4.49
C GLU A 149 -17.27 -10.54 5.79
N LYS A 150 -16.16 -10.63 6.52
CA LYS A 150 -15.85 -9.64 7.54
C LYS A 150 -15.37 -8.38 6.83
N GLN A 151 -16.29 -7.44 6.65
CA GLN A 151 -15.96 -6.05 6.36
C GLN A 151 -15.15 -5.47 7.54
N ASP A 152 -13.83 -5.47 7.41
CA ASP A 152 -12.97 -4.67 8.27
C ASP A 152 -12.96 -3.20 7.78
N ILE A 153 -13.20 -2.29 8.74
CA ILE A 153 -13.34 -0.83 8.60
C ILE A 153 -12.00 -0.15 8.34
#